data_AF-A0A7W1PZI1-F1
#
_entry.id   AF-A0A7W1PZI1-F1
#
_cell.length_a   1.000
_cell.length_b   1.000
_cell.length_c   1.000
_cell.angle_alpha   90.00
_cell.angle_beta   90.00
_cell.angle_gamma   90.00
#
_symmetry.space_group_name_H-M   'P 1'
#
loop_
_entity.id
_entity.type
_entity.pdbx_description
1 polymer ?
#
loop_
_entity_poly.entity_id
_entity_poly.type
_entity_poly.pdbx_seq_one_letter_code
_entity_poly.pdbx_strand_id
1 'polypeptide(L)'
;PGSSAVDVPALLAMWPAPREYGRRAALTGAVGDVLAALVALADPAVVVVGGPWGSDRGILAAIEASSRSLPRGVAIEAPIVRHEPSLTGARTEALEQLRVTVTKAVRTPDGEVGAASPVGGSRHDS
;
A
#
# COMPACT_ATOMS: atom_id res chain seq x y z
N PRO A 1 -27.29 -6.24 2.84
CA PRO A 1 -27.88 -5.03 3.46
C PRO A 1 -27.04 -4.59 4.66
N GLY A 2 -26.56 -3.34 4.68
CA GLY A 2 -25.57 -2.87 5.64
C GLY A 2 -24.15 -2.85 5.08
N SER A 3 -23.98 -2.30 3.87
CA SER A 3 -22.65 -1.95 3.39
C SER A 3 -22.12 -0.80 4.24
N SER A 4 -20.98 -0.98 4.91
CA SER A 4 -20.20 0.12 5.50
C SER A 4 -19.52 1.00 4.45
N ALA A 5 -19.81 0.78 3.16
CA ALA A 5 -19.33 1.59 2.08
C ALA A 5 -19.81 3.03 2.28
N VAL A 6 -18.86 3.90 2.58
CA VAL A 6 -19.10 5.33 2.57
C VAL A 6 -19.52 5.73 1.15
N ASP A 7 -20.65 6.42 1.02
CA ASP A 7 -21.07 7.03 -0.24
C ASP A 7 -20.12 8.20 -0.55
N VAL A 8 -19.05 7.88 -1.26
CA VAL A 8 -18.00 8.82 -1.61
C VAL A 8 -18.54 9.98 -2.47
N PRO A 9 -19.37 9.76 -3.51
CA PRO A 9 -20.00 10.85 -4.25
C PRO A 9 -20.81 11.81 -3.36
N ALA A 10 -21.67 11.30 -2.49
CA ALA A 10 -22.46 12.14 -1.59
C ALA A 10 -21.58 12.94 -0.62
N LEU A 11 -20.51 12.31 -0.12
CA LEU A 11 -19.52 12.96 0.75
C LEU A 11 -18.79 14.10 0.05
N LEU A 12 -18.33 13.87 -1.18
CA LEU A 12 -17.66 14.90 -1.99
C LEU A 12 -18.60 16.06 -2.31
N ALA A 13 -19.86 15.78 -2.66
CA ALA A 13 -20.87 16.80 -2.92
C ALA A 13 -21.23 17.62 -1.68
N MET A 14 -21.20 17.00 -0.50
CA MET A 14 -21.44 17.64 0.79
C MET A 14 -20.28 18.57 1.21
N TRP A 15 -19.05 18.24 0.85
CA TRP A 15 -17.86 18.91 1.37
C TRP A 15 -17.80 20.44 1.19
N PRO A 16 -18.14 21.01 0.02
CA PRO A 16 -18.15 22.46 -0.16
C PRO A 16 -19.35 23.15 0.49
N ALA A 17 -20.38 22.42 0.94
CA ALA A 17 -21.63 23.01 1.42
C ALA A 17 -21.49 23.55 2.87
N PRO A 18 -21.68 24.87 3.11
CA PRO A 18 -21.51 25.45 4.45
C PRO A 18 -22.42 24.83 5.52
N ARG A 19 -23.66 24.51 5.14
CA ARG A 19 -24.68 23.91 6.02
C ARG A 19 -24.32 22.52 6.57
N GLU A 20 -23.33 21.87 5.99
CA GLU A 20 -22.92 20.51 6.34
C GLU A 20 -21.73 20.49 7.31
N TYR A 21 -21.48 21.59 8.03
CA TYR A 21 -20.38 21.70 8.99
C TYR A 21 -20.35 20.54 10.00
N GLY A 22 -21.49 20.19 10.60
CA GLY A 22 -21.55 19.13 11.61
C GLY A 22 -21.13 17.76 11.06
N ARG A 23 -21.52 17.42 9.83
CA ARG A 23 -21.12 16.16 9.19
C ARG A 23 -19.64 16.15 8.81
N ARG A 24 -19.11 17.29 8.34
CA ARG A 24 -17.68 17.43 8.06
C ARG A 24 -16.85 17.27 9.34
N ALA A 25 -17.27 17.93 10.43
CA ALA A 25 -16.62 17.80 11.74
C ALA A 25 -16.64 16.36 12.26
N ALA A 26 -17.77 15.66 12.13
CA ALA A 26 -17.88 14.26 12.52
C ALA A 26 -16.94 13.35 11.69
N LEU A 27 -16.87 13.56 10.37
CA LEU A 27 -15.95 12.81 9.51
C LEU A 27 -14.49 13.09 9.88
N THR A 28 -14.11 14.35 10.06
CA THR A 28 -12.73 14.72 10.40
C THR A 28 -12.33 14.22 11.77
N GLY A 29 -13.27 14.16 12.72
CA GLY A 29 -13.04 13.53 14.03
C GLY A 29 -12.76 12.05 13.89
N ALA A 30 -13.64 11.31 13.20
CA ALA A 30 -13.45 9.88 12.98
C ALA A 30 -12.15 9.55 12.24
N VAL A 31 -11.78 10.34 11.21
CA VAL A 31 -10.49 10.17 10.52
C VAL A 31 -9.32 10.51 11.45
N GLY A 32 -9.45 11.54 12.28
CA GLY A 32 -8.45 11.89 13.30
C GLY A 32 -8.19 10.77 14.29
N ASP A 33 -9.24 10.09 14.77
CA ASP A 33 -9.12 8.95 15.68
C ASP A 33 -8.40 7.77 15.01
N VAL A 34 -8.70 7.49 13.74
CA VAL A 34 -8.00 6.47 12.96
C VAL A 34 -6.53 6.84 12.77
N LEU A 35 -6.22 8.12 12.48
CA LEU A 35 -4.85 8.59 12.36
C LEU A 35 -4.10 8.46 13.70
N ALA A 36 -4.72 8.83 14.82
CA ALA A 36 -4.11 8.68 16.13
C ALA A 36 -3.75 7.21 16.42
N ALA A 37 -4.67 6.29 16.12
CA ALA A 37 -4.45 4.86 16.28
C ALA A 37 -3.32 4.34 15.36
N LEU A 38 -3.33 4.74 14.08
CA LEU A 38 -2.30 4.37 13.11
C LEU A 38 -0.92 4.87 13.51
N VAL A 39 -0.83 6.13 13.97
CA VAL A 39 0.43 6.73 14.43
C VAL A 39 0.94 6.03 15.68
N ALA A 40 0.07 5.75 16.65
CA ALA A 40 0.45 5.03 17.86
C ALA A 40 0.92 3.59 17.58
N LEU A 41 0.35 2.93 16.57
CA LEU A 41 0.66 1.54 16.24
C LEU A 41 1.93 1.39 15.39
N ALA A 42 2.08 2.20 14.35
CA ALA A 42 3.06 1.97 13.29
C ALA A 42 4.13 3.07 13.18
N ASP A 43 3.94 4.22 13.85
CA ASP A 43 4.79 5.41 13.74
C ASP A 43 5.21 5.74 12.29
N PRO A 44 4.25 5.90 11.35
CA PRO A 44 4.56 6.14 9.96
C PRO A 44 5.12 7.55 9.77
N ALA A 45 6.10 7.68 8.87
CA ALA A 45 6.59 9.00 8.46
C ALA A 45 5.57 9.76 7.59
N VAL A 46 4.79 9.03 6.77
CA VAL A 46 3.84 9.58 5.80
C VAL A 46 2.57 8.73 5.75
N VAL A 47 1.42 9.38 5.60
CA VAL A 47 0.13 8.75 5.30
C VAL A 47 -0.40 9.32 3.98
N VAL A 48 -0.63 8.43 3.02
CA VAL A 48 -1.23 8.80 1.73
C VAL A 48 -2.72 8.51 1.77
N VAL A 49 -3.55 9.52 1.50
CA VAL A 49 -5.01 9.32 1.44
C VAL A 49 -5.39 8.86 0.03
N GLY A 50 -5.85 7.63 -0.10
CA GLY A 50 -6.21 7.05 -1.39
C GLY A 50 -7.56 7.54 -1.95
N GLY A 51 -7.81 7.18 -3.21
CA GLY A 51 -9.11 7.35 -3.86
C GLY A 51 -9.55 8.81 -4.06
N PRO A 52 -10.85 9.03 -4.30
CA PRO A 52 -11.38 10.36 -4.57
C PRO A 52 -11.18 11.37 -3.42
N TRP A 53 -11.04 10.90 -2.17
CA TRP A 53 -10.85 11.75 -1.00
C TRP A 53 -9.49 12.46 -1.03
N GLY A 54 -8.43 11.72 -1.34
CA GLY A 54 -7.09 12.29 -1.47
C GLY A 54 -6.91 13.14 -2.73
N SER A 55 -7.90 13.19 -3.62
CA SER A 55 -7.91 14.12 -4.76
C SER A 55 -8.61 15.43 -4.43
N ASP A 56 -9.42 15.48 -3.36
CA ASP A 56 -10.09 16.68 -2.89
C ASP A 56 -9.19 17.46 -1.91
N ARG A 57 -8.84 18.69 -2.28
CA ARG A 57 -7.95 19.53 -1.47
C ARG A 57 -8.57 19.94 -0.14
N GLY A 58 -9.89 20.13 -0.09
CA GLY A 58 -10.59 20.52 1.12
C GLY A 58 -10.57 19.39 2.14
N ILE A 59 -10.78 18.15 1.68
CA ILE A 59 -10.71 16.96 2.53
C ILE A 59 -9.30 16.77 3.07
N LEU A 60 -8.29 16.81 2.19
CA LEU A 60 -6.89 16.68 2.61
C LEU A 60 -6.48 17.73 3.64
N ALA A 61 -6.83 19.00 3.41
CA ALA A 61 -6.51 20.08 4.35
C ALA A 61 -7.15 19.87 5.72
N ALA A 62 -8.36 19.33 5.78
CA ALA A 62 -9.02 19.04 7.04
C ALA A 62 -8.38 17.85 7.77
N ILE A 63 -7.99 16.80 7.04
CA ILE A 63 -7.26 15.65 7.59
C ILE A 63 -5.88 16.09 8.12
N GLU A 64 -5.17 16.94 7.37
CA GLU A 64 -3.89 17.52 7.80
C GLU A 64 -4.05 18.38 9.05
N ALA A 65 -5.13 19.17 9.15
CA ALA A 65 -5.42 19.92 10.37
C ALA A 65 -5.63 18.98 11.57
N SER A 66 -6.34 17.86 11.40
CA SER A 66 -6.47 16.84 12.44
C SER A 66 -5.12 16.21 12.80
N SER A 67 -4.25 15.90 11.84
CA SER A 67 -2.95 15.29 12.13
C SER A 67 -2.03 16.20 12.95
N ARG A 68 -2.11 17.52 12.75
CA ARG A 68 -1.35 18.50 13.55
C ARG A 68 -1.78 18.58 15.02
N SER A 69 -2.99 18.11 15.33
CA SER A 69 -3.46 18.03 16.73
C SER A 69 -2.95 16.80 17.48
N LEU A 70 -2.33 15.85 16.77
CA LEU A 70 -1.77 14.65 17.38
C LEU A 70 -0.44 14.97 18.11
N PRO A 71 -0.13 14.29 19.23
CA PRO A 71 1.13 14.48 19.95
C PRO A 71 2.37 14.25 19.07
N ARG A 72 2.23 13.40 18.05
CA ARG A 72 3.24 13.17 17.01
C ARG A 72 2.59 13.42 15.66
N GLY A 73 3.04 14.48 14.99
CA GLY A 73 2.54 14.82 13.66
C GLY A 73 2.99 13.79 12.62
N VAL A 74 2.14 13.56 11.63
CA VAL A 74 2.42 12.73 10.45
C VAL A 74 2.13 13.52 9.18
N ALA A 75 2.99 13.38 8.18
CA ALA A 75 2.78 14.02 6.89
C ALA A 75 1.59 13.37 6.18
N ILE A 76 0.63 14.21 5.74
CA ILE A 76 -0.53 13.76 4.97
C ILE A 76 -0.32 14.13 3.51
N GLU A 77 -0.39 13.15 2.63
CA GLU A 77 -0.11 13.33 1.20
C GLU A 77 -1.24 12.87 0.28
N ALA A 78 -1.32 13.54 -0.87
CA ALA A 78 -2.19 13.15 -1.98
C ALA A 78 -1.55 11.99 -2.77
N PRO A 79 -2.35 11.12 -3.41
CA PRO A 79 -1.81 10.05 -4.22
C PRO A 79 -1.24 10.60 -5.53
N ILE A 80 -0.03 10.17 -5.86
CA ILE A 80 0.64 10.48 -7.12
C ILE A 80 0.05 9.63 -8.26
N VAL A 81 -0.20 8.34 -8.00
CA VAL A 81 -0.86 7.44 -8.95
C VAL A 81 -2.37 7.56 -8.79
N ARG A 82 -3.03 8.15 -9.78
CA ARG A 82 -4.47 8.44 -9.74
C ARG A 82 -5.31 7.54 -10.64
N HIS A 83 -4.68 6.94 -11.65
CA HIS A 83 -5.32 6.03 -12.59
C HIS A 83 -4.89 4.61 -12.27
N GLU A 84 -5.88 3.74 -12.05
CA GLU A 84 -5.67 2.31 -11.78
C GLU A 84 -4.57 2.04 -10.72
N PRO A 85 -4.63 2.67 -9.54
CA PRO A 85 -3.55 2.57 -8.54
C PRO A 85 -3.29 1.13 -8.12
N SER A 86 -4.34 0.31 -8.00
CA SER A 86 -4.23 -1.12 -7.68
C SER A 86 -3.51 -1.90 -8.78
N LEU A 87 -3.80 -1.64 -10.06
CA LEU A 87 -3.14 -2.32 -11.19
C LEU A 87 -1.68 -1.87 -11.30
N THR A 88 -1.42 -0.57 -11.15
CA THR A 88 -0.06 -0.01 -11.17
C THR A 88 0.78 -0.60 -10.05
N GLY A 89 0.24 -0.69 -8.83
CA GLY A 89 0.90 -1.33 -7.69
C GLY A 89 1.17 -2.81 -7.95
N ALA A 90 0.16 -3.56 -8.37
CA ALA A 90 0.29 -4.99 -8.67
C ALA A 90 1.33 -5.27 -9.77
N ARG A 91 1.36 -4.44 -10.82
CA ARG A 91 2.35 -4.54 -11.89
C ARG A 91 3.76 -4.25 -11.38
N THR A 92 3.92 -3.24 -10.54
CA THR A 92 5.22 -2.88 -9.96
C THR A 92 5.75 -4.03 -9.10
N GLU A 93 4.91 -4.58 -8.23
CA GLU A 93 5.27 -5.72 -7.38
C GLU A 93 5.62 -6.96 -8.22
N ALA A 94 4.81 -7.29 -9.22
CA ALA A 94 5.07 -8.43 -10.10
C ALA A 94 6.42 -8.30 -10.85
N LEU A 95 6.78 -7.09 -11.29
CA LEU A 95 8.06 -6.84 -11.94
C LEU A 95 9.25 -6.96 -10.98
N GLU A 96 9.12 -6.50 -9.73
CA GLU A 96 10.18 -6.69 -8.74
C GLU A 96 10.35 -8.16 -8.35
N GLN A 97 9.26 -8.90 -8.17
CA GLN A 97 9.30 -10.35 -7.94
C GLN A 97 9.97 -11.10 -9.09
N LEU A 98 9.66 -10.73 -10.34
CA LEU A 98 10.31 -11.29 -11.52
C LEU A 98 11.82 -11.00 -11.52
N ARG A 99 12.22 -9.75 -11.25
CA ARG A 99 13.64 -9.36 -11.20
C ARG A 99 14.41 -10.14 -10.14
N VAL A 100 13.84 -10.27 -8.93
CA VAL A 100 14.43 -11.06 -7.85
C VAL A 100 14.61 -12.53 -8.28
N THR A 101 13.61 -13.10 -8.94
CA THR A 101 13.64 -14.50 -9.39
C THR A 101 14.72 -14.74 -10.44
N VAL A 102 14.80 -13.88 -11.46
CA VAL A 102 15.81 -13.98 -12.53
C VAL A 102 17.22 -13.80 -11.97
N THR A 103 17.42 -12.82 -11.08
CA THR A 103 18.75 -12.57 -10.49
C THR A 103 19.21 -13.74 -9.61
N LYS A 104 18.28 -14.36 -8.87
CA LYS A 104 18.57 -15.58 -8.10
C LYS A 104 18.94 -16.75 -9.00
N ALA A 105 18.21 -16.97 -10.10
CA ALA A 105 18.50 -18.05 -11.04
C ALA A 105 19.89 -17.91 -11.68
N VAL A 106 20.29 -16.69 -12.06
CA VAL A 106 21.62 -16.44 -12.66
C VAL A 106 22.76 -16.57 -11.64
N ARG A 107 22.50 -16.27 -10.35
CA ARG A 107 23.52 -16.34 -9.29
C ARG A 107 23.75 -17.74 -8.75
N THR A 108 22.89 -18.70 -9.08
CA THR A 108 23.16 -20.12 -8.89
C THR A 108 23.77 -20.64 -10.19
N PRO A 109 25.10 -20.51 -10.42
CA PRO A 109 25.71 -21.16 -11.58
C PRO A 109 25.48 -22.66 -11.46
N ASP A 110 25.23 -23.30 -12.61
CA ASP A 110 25.17 -24.75 -12.81
C ASP A 110 26.38 -25.46 -12.19
N GLY A 111 26.31 -25.76 -10.89
CA GLY A 111 27.36 -26.39 -10.09
C GLY A 111 27.08 -27.85 -9.73
N GLU A 112 25.90 -28.39 -10.04
CA GLU A 112 25.51 -29.76 -9.72
C GLU A 112 25.02 -30.56 -10.94
N VAL A 113 25.77 -30.49 -12.04
CA VAL A 113 25.65 -31.51 -13.11
C VAL A 113 27.03 -32.07 -13.41
N GLY A 114 27.53 -32.96 -12.54
CA GLY A 114 28.90 -33.46 -12.67
C GLY A 114 29.31 -34.57 -11.72
N ALA A 115 28.46 -35.57 -11.47
CA ALA A 115 28.91 -36.85 -10.91
C ALA A 115 28.01 -38.02 -11.34
N ALA A 116 27.74 -38.13 -12.64
CA ALA A 116 27.43 -39.42 -13.23
C ALA A 116 28.74 -39.98 -13.80
N SER A 117 29.31 -40.97 -13.12
CA SER A 117 30.37 -41.82 -13.66
C SER A 117 29.98 -43.30 -13.53
N PRO A 118 30.49 -44.15 -14.43
CA PRO A 118 29.67 -45.09 -15.16
C PRO A 118 29.72 -46.52 -14.61
N VAL A 119 28.68 -47.28 -14.98
CA VAL A 119 28.66 -48.74 -14.96
C VAL A 119 29.64 -49.30 -15.99
N GLY A 120 30.54 -50.16 -15.54
CA GLY A 120 31.37 -51.08 -16.34
C GLY A 120 32.44 -51.67 -15.40
N GLY A 121 32.51 -52.95 -15.05
CA GLY A 121 32.09 -54.17 -15.74
C GLY A 121 33.32 -54.89 -16.27
N SER A 122 33.95 -55.79 -15.48
CA SER A 122 34.45 -57.11 -15.92
C SER A 122 35.31 -57.84 -14.88
N ARG A 123 34.89 -59.07 -14.56
CA ARG A 123 35.65 -60.36 -14.55
C ARG A 123 37.14 -60.38 -14.11
N HIS A 124 37.43 -61.21 -13.10
CA HIS A 124 38.37 -62.35 -13.13
C HIS A 124 38.23 -63.12 -11.79
N ASP A 125 37.73 -64.37 -11.78
CA ASP A 125 38.49 -65.64 -11.86
C ASP A 125 39.67 -65.75 -10.88
N SER A 126 39.44 -66.41 -9.73
CA SER A 126 40.09 -67.68 -9.30
C SER A 126 39.71 -68.01 -7.86
#